data_AF-A0A6V8NMW6-F1
#
_entry.id   AF-A0A6V8NMW6-F1
#
_cell.length_a   1.000
_cell.length_b   1.000
_cell.length_c   1.000
_cell.angle_alpha   90.00
_cell.angle_beta   90.00
_cell.angle_gamma   90.00
#
_symmetry.space_group_name_H-M   'P 1'
#
loop_
_entity.id
_entity.type
_entity.pdbx_description
1 polymer ?
#
loop_
_entity_poly.entity_id
_entity_poly.type
_entity_poly.pdbx_seq_one_letter_code
_entity_poly.pdbx_strand_id
1 'polypeptide(L)' 'MMAKAQTHKANIQDIEIVRVSEKGQITLPVSFRRSKDLGKGDYLAVLVRGDELVLRKLSEP' A
#
# COMPACT_ATOMS: atom_id res chain seq x y z
N MET A 1 4.40 -29.00 16.19
CA MET A 1 3.93 -27.64 16.50
C MET A 1 4.01 -26.83 15.21
N MET A 2 2.87 -26.50 14.59
CA MET A 2 2.84 -25.74 13.33
C MET A 2 2.20 -24.38 13.63
N ALA A 3 2.97 -23.31 13.46
CA ALA A 3 2.51 -21.94 13.66
C ALA A 3 1.40 -21.64 12.65
N LYS A 4 0.21 -21.28 13.17
CA LYS A 4 -0.92 -20.81 12.37
C LYS A 4 -0.51 -19.50 11.70
N ALA A 5 -0.16 -19.54 10.42
CA ALA A 5 -0.12 -18.34 9.59
C ALA A 5 -1.55 -17.79 9.50
N GLN A 6 -1.85 -16.80 10.33
CA GLN A 6 -3.08 -16.02 10.21
C GLN A 6 -2.98 -15.18 8.93
N THR A 7 -3.51 -15.72 7.84
CA THR A 7 -3.76 -14.96 6.61
C THR A 7 -4.81 -13.90 6.95
N HIS A 8 -4.37 -12.68 7.24
CA HIS A 8 -5.24 -11.52 7.30
C HIS A 8 -5.95 -11.40 5.95
N LYS A 9 -7.24 -11.75 5.89
CA LYS A 9 -8.10 -11.39 4.77
C LYS A 9 -8.16 -9.86 4.75
N ALA A 10 -7.46 -9.25 3.80
CA ALA A 10 -7.67 -7.85 3.49
C ALA A 10 -9.10 -7.73 2.97
N ASN A 11 -9.98 -7.09 3.75
CA ASN A 11 -11.26 -6.62 3.24
C ASN A 11 -10.94 -5.54 2.21
N ILE A 12 -10.85 -5.92 0.93
CA ILE A 12 -10.69 -4.98 -0.19
C ILE A 12 -12.06 -4.31 -0.35
N GLN A 13 -12.33 -3.29 0.46
CA GLN A 13 -13.63 -2.64 0.45
C GLN A 13 -13.78 -1.58 -0.64
N ASP A 14 -12.68 -1.07 -1.22
CA ASP A 14 -12.74 -0.06 -2.28
C ASP A 14 -11.61 -0.24 -3.30
N ILE A 15 -11.95 -0.55 -4.56
CA ILE A 15 -11.01 -0.54 -5.69
C ILE A 15 -11.09 0.84 -6.35
N GLU A 16 -10.02 1.63 -6.25
CA GLU A 16 -9.85 2.87 -7.01
C GLU A 16 -8.90 2.61 -8.20
N ILE A 17 -9.38 2.83 -9.43
CA ILE A 17 -8.57 2.73 -10.64
C ILE A 17 -7.83 4.07 -10.83
N VAL A 18 -6.50 4.02 -10.79
CA VAL A 18 -5.64 5.19 -11.03
C VAL A 18 -4.90 5.04 -12.36
N ARG A 19 -4.65 6.18 -13.02
CA ARG A 19 -3.80 6.21 -14.22
C ARG A 19 -2.34 6.27 -13.83
N VAL A 20 -1.53 5.42 -14.45
CA VAL A 20 -0.08 5.48 -14.35
C VAL A 20 0.41 6.66 -15.20
N SER A 21 1.16 7.58 -14.58
CA SER A 21 1.80 8.70 -15.28
C SER A 21 3.20 8.31 -15.77
N GLU A 22 3.96 9.29 -16.25
CA GLU A 22 5.32 9.06 -16.74
C GLU A 22 6.17 8.27 -15.74
N LYS A 23 7.05 7.42 -16.27
CA LYS A 23 8.01 6.62 -15.48
C LYS A 23 7.36 5.65 -14.49
N GLY A 24 6.11 5.26 -14.70
CA GLY A 24 5.44 4.30 -13.81
C GLY A 24 4.94 4.90 -12.49
N GLN A 25 4.84 6.23 -12.42
CA GLN A 25 4.39 6.91 -11.21
C GLN A 25 2.86 6.80 -11.05
N ILE A 26 2.41 6.73 -9.79
CA ILE A 26 0.99 6.79 -9.44
C ILE A 26 0.78 7.85 -8.36
N THR A 27 -0.37 8.51 -8.40
CA THR A 27 -0.83 9.34 -7.28
C THR A 27 -1.59 8.46 -6.30
N LEU A 28 -1.17 8.44 -5.03
CA LEU A 28 -1.90 7.70 -4.00
C LEU A 28 -3.33 8.27 -3.84
N PRO A 29 -4.35 7.40 -3.85
CA PRO A 29 -5.73 7.76 -3.54
C PRO A 29 -5.86 8.64 -2.30
N VAL A 30 -6.77 9.62 -2.34
CA VAL A 30 -7.01 10.52 -1.20
C VAL A 30 -7.49 9.73 0.01
N SER A 31 -8.33 8.72 -0.21
CA SER A 31 -8.82 7.76 0.79
C SER A 31 -7.67 7.10 1.55
N PHE A 32 -6.73 6.50 0.81
CA PHE A 32 -5.56 5.85 1.39
C PHE A 32 -4.68 6.83 2.17
N ARG A 33 -4.37 8.00 1.58
CA ARG A 33 -3.54 9.02 2.26
C ARG A 33 -4.14 9.46 3.59
N ARG A 34 -5.44 9.74 3.63
CA ARG A 34 -6.15 10.12 4.86
C ARG A 34 -6.18 8.98 5.89
N SER A 35 -6.44 7.75 5.44
CA SER A 35 -6.51 6.58 6.34
C SER A 35 -5.19 6.22 7.02
N LYS A 36 -4.06 6.62 6.43
CA LYS A 36 -2.70 6.35 6.93
C LYS A 36 -1.97 7.60 7.43
N ASP A 37 -2.67 8.73 7.49
CA ASP A 37 -2.12 10.04 7.82
C ASP A 37 -0.81 10.30 7.06
N LEU A 38 -0.81 10.01 5.75
CA LEU A 38 0.40 10.10 4.92
C LEU A 38 0.66 11.55 4.52
N GLY A 39 1.79 12.06 4.99
CA GLY A 39 2.28 13.40 4.73
C GLY A 39 3.53 13.45 3.83
N LYS A 40 3.92 14.66 3.47
CA LYS A 40 5.22 14.90 2.82
C LYS A 40 6.33 14.50 3.79
N GLY A 41 7.26 13.67 3.33
CA GLY A 41 8.41 13.21 4.12
C GLY A 41 8.21 11.85 4.79
N ASP A 42 7.00 11.29 4.75
CA ASP A 42 6.75 9.93 5.23
C ASP A 42 7.41 8.88 4.32
N TYR A 43 7.80 7.77 4.92
CA TYR A 43 8.36 6.62 4.21
C TYR A 43 7.31 5.54 3.96
N LEU A 44 7.36 4.97 2.76
CA LEU A 44 6.56 3.80 2.36
C LEU A 44 7.51 2.67 1.97
N ALA A 45 7.35 1.51 2.62
CA ALA A 45 7.86 0.27 2.07
C ALA A 45 7.01 -0.13 0.86
N VAL A 46 7.69 -0.51 -0.22
CA VAL A 46 7.07 -1.11 -1.41
C VAL A 46 7.49 -2.57 -1.48
N LEU A 47 6.54 -3.48 -1.34
CA LEU A 47 6.77 -4.91 -1.51
C LEU A 47 6.16 -5.36 -2.83
N VAL A 48 6.94 -6.09 -3.63
CA VAL A 48 6.48 -6.72 -4.87
C VAL A 48 6.12 -8.17 -4.59
N ARG A 49 4.90 -8.57 -4.92
CA ARG A 49 4.40 -9.96 -4.75
C ARG A 49 3.74 -10.41 -6.04
N GLY A 50 4.52 -11.00 -6.95
CA GLY A 50 4.04 -11.33 -8.29
C GLY A 50 3.55 -10.07 -9.00
N ASP A 51 2.26 -10.03 -9.31
CA ASP A 51 1.61 -8.91 -10.00
C ASP A 51 1.03 -7.84 -9.05
N GLU A 52 1.26 -7.97 -7.74
CA GLU A 52 0.75 -7.05 -6.74
C GLU A 52 1.86 -6.18 -6.12
N LEU A 53 1.54 -4.90 -5.90
CA LEU A 53 2.31 -4.01 -5.04
C LEU A 53 1.60 -3.85 -3.69
N VAL A 54 2.32 -4.07 -2.60
CA VAL A 54 1.85 -3.82 -1.24
C VAL A 54 2.62 -2.64 -0.65
N LEU A 55 1.89 -1.58 -0.30
CA LEU A 55 2.44 -0.38 0.32
C LEU A 55 2.22 -0.40 1.83
N ARG A 56 3.27 -0.11 2.61
CA ARG A 56 3.19 -0.01 4.07
C ARG A 56 3.91 1.24 4.57
N LYS A 57 3.23 2.06 5.38
CA LYS A 57 3.86 3.20 6.08
C LYS A 57 4.91 2.70 7.07
N LEU A 58 6.05 3.37 7.06
CA LEU A 58 7.15 3.15 8.00
C LEU A 58 7.36 4.42 8.84
N SER A 59 7.92 4.24 10.04
CA SER A 59 8.39 5.34 10.89
C SER A 59 9.75 5.88 10.44
N GLU A 60 10.55 5.05 9.79
CA GLU A 60 11.93 5.32 9.37
C GLU A 60 12.29 4.47 8.13
N PRO A 61 13.33 4.83 7.36
CA PRO A 61 13.76 4.11 6.16
C PRO A 61 14.15 2.64 6.38
#